data_AF-A0A537RN47-F1
#
_entry.id   AF-A0A537RN47-F1
#
_cell.length_a   1.000
_cell.length_b   1.000
_cell.length_c   1.000
_cell.angle_alpha   90.00
_cell.angle_beta   90.00
_cell.angle_gamma   90.00
#
_symmetry.space_group_name_H-M   'P 1'
#
loop_
_entity.id
_entity.type
_entity.pdbx_description
1 polymer ?
#
loop_
_entity_poly.entity_id
_entity_poly.type
_entity_poly.pdbx_seq_one_letter_code
_entity_poly.pdbx_strand_id
1 'polypeptide(L)' 'MSDLEHAWRMPSMFEDQSFSLVDRTSFAMMERPGISKVISFDDDFVVYRFGPDRRQAFEVLR' A
#
# COMPACT_ATOMS: atom_id res chain seq x y z
N MET A 1 -6.41 13.75 6.64
CA MET A 1 -6.99 12.72 5.76
C MET A 1 -7.03 11.42 6.53
N SER A 2 -8.17 10.73 6.47
CA SER A 2 -8.32 9.37 6.97
C SER A 2 -7.59 8.37 6.06
N ASP A 3 -7.15 7.24 6.61
CA ASP A 3 -6.53 6.15 5.85
C ASP A 3 -7.48 5.65 4.74
N LEU A 4 -8.81 5.67 4.98
CA LEU A 4 -9.82 5.30 3.99
C LEU A 4 -9.93 6.31 2.83
N GLU A 5 -9.83 7.61 3.12
CA GLU A 5 -9.85 8.65 2.08
C GLU A 5 -8.60 8.57 1.20
N HIS A 6 -7.45 8.23 1.80
CA HIS A 6 -6.23 7.99 1.05
C HIS A 6 -6.35 6.74 0.17
N ALA A 7 -6.84 5.62 0.73
CA ALA A 7 -7.09 4.38 0.01
C ALA A 7 -8.07 4.54 -1.17
N TRP A 8 -9.07 5.41 -1.03
CA TRP A 8 -10.02 5.71 -2.10
C TRP A 8 -9.37 6.36 -3.33
N ARG A 9 -8.26 7.09 -3.14
CA ARG A 9 -7.53 7.79 -4.22
C ARG A 9 -6.46 6.93 -4.89
N MET A 10 -6.07 5.80 -4.31
CA MET A 10 -5.02 4.94 -4.87
C MET A 10 -5.31 4.35 -6.26
N PRO A 11 -6.55 3.97 -6.64
CA PRO A 11 -6.80 3.40 -7.96
C PRO A 11 -6.40 4.30 -9.13
N SER A 12 -6.51 5.62 -9.01
CA SER A 12 -6.08 6.55 -10.07
C SER A 12 -4.55 6.66 -10.19
N MET A 13 -3.81 6.05 -9.27
CA MET A 13 -2.35 6.05 -9.25
C MET A 13 -1.77 4.72 -9.75
N PHE A 14 -2.53 3.64 -9.72
CA PHE A 14 -2.10 2.28 -10.06
C PHE A 14 -3.09 1.64 -11.03
N GLU A 15 -3.23 2.21 -12.23
CA GLU A 15 -4.24 1.78 -13.21
C GLU A 15 -4.06 0.34 -13.69
N ASP A 16 -2.84 -0.20 -13.59
CA ASP A 16 -2.48 -1.55 -13.97
C ASP A 16 -2.62 -2.58 -12.84
N GLN A 17 -2.93 -2.14 -11.62
CA GLN A 17 -2.99 -2.99 -10.43
C GLN A 17 -4.35 -2.90 -9.75
N SER A 18 -5.02 -4.04 -9.63
CA SER A 18 -6.37 -4.14 -9.09
C SER A 18 -6.40 -4.42 -7.58
N PHE A 19 -5.76 -3.56 -6.77
CA PHE A 19 -5.72 -3.71 -5.32
C PHE A 19 -7.12 -3.65 -4.69
N SER A 20 -7.40 -4.55 -3.74
CA SER A 20 -8.66 -4.51 -3.00
C SER A 20 -8.75 -3.24 -2.15
N LEU A 21 -9.97 -2.88 -1.70
CA LEU A 21 -10.13 -1.77 -0.76
C LEU A 21 -9.40 -2.06 0.58
N VAL A 22 -9.32 -3.32 0.97
CA VAL A 22 -8.64 -3.75 2.20
C VAL A 22 -7.13 -3.55 2.07
N ASP A 23 -6.54 -3.91 0.92
CA ASP A 23 -5.10 -3.71 0.68
C ASP A 23 -4.75 -2.23 0.67
N ARG A 24 -5.51 -1.43 -0.08
CA ARG A 24 -5.32 0.03 -0.14
C ARG A 24 -5.45 0.71 1.22
N THR A 25 -6.37 0.25 2.05
CA THR A 25 -6.53 0.76 3.42
C THR A 25 -5.34 0.35 4.29
N SER A 26 -4.84 -0.87 4.13
CA SER A 26 -3.64 -1.37 4.81
C SER A 26 -2.41 -0.56 4.42
N PHE A 27 -2.22 -0.29 3.12
CA PHE A 27 -1.14 0.54 2.60
C PHE A 27 -1.18 1.94 3.18
N ALA A 28 -2.35 2.61 3.13
CA ALA A 28 -2.51 3.95 3.68
C ALA A 28 -2.23 4.00 5.19
N MET A 29 -2.71 3.00 5.94
CA MET A 29 -2.49 2.87 7.38
C MET A 29 -1.02 2.61 7.73
N MET A 30 -0.27 1.90 6.88
CA MET A 30 1.15 1.64 7.08
C MET A 30 2.03 2.84 6.68
N GLU A 31 1.69 3.55 5.60
CA GLU A 31 2.42 4.75 5.16
C GLU A 31 2.39 5.88 6.19
N ARG A 32 1.22 6.12 6.81
CA ARG A 32 1.03 7.23 7.75
C ARG A 32 2.01 7.24 8.93
N PRO A 33 2.24 6.12 9.65
CA PRO A 33 3.27 6.00 10.68
C PRO A 33 4.65 5.60 10.14
N GLY A 34 4.80 5.37 8.82
CA GLY A 34 6.07 4.92 8.23
C GLY A 34 6.43 3.46 8.55
N ILE A 35 5.44 2.58 8.72
CA ILE A 35 5.66 1.15 8.90
C ILE A 35 6.00 0.52 7.55
N SER A 36 7.17 -0.10 7.46
CA SER A 36 7.65 -0.74 6.23
C SER A 36 7.70 -2.27 6.28
N LYS A 37 7.52 -2.89 7.46
CA LYS A 37 7.51 -4.35 7.60
C LYS A 37 6.09 -4.87 7.71
N VAL A 38 5.78 -5.94 6.97
CA VAL A 38 4.46 -6.58 6.97
C VAL A 38 4.59 -8.09 6.98
N ILE A 39 3.70 -8.78 7.68
CA ILE A 39 3.50 -10.22 7.52
C ILE A 39 2.27 -10.40 6.62
N SER A 40 2.46 -10.96 5.43
CA SER A 40 1.37 -11.22 4.49
C SER A 40 1.73 -12.32 3.51
N PHE A 41 0.76 -13.16 3.18
CA PHE A 41 0.86 -14.11 2.07
C PHE A 41 0.33 -13.53 0.75
N ASP A 42 -0.15 -12.30 0.77
CA ASP A 42 -0.66 -11.60 -0.41
C ASP A 42 0.49 -10.93 -1.20
N ASP A 43 0.57 -11.23 -2.49
CA ASP A 43 1.60 -10.71 -3.38
C ASP A 43 1.41 -9.21 -3.69
N ASP A 44 0.22 -8.64 -3.46
CA ASP A 44 -0.03 -7.21 -3.64
C ASP A 44 0.88 -6.35 -2.73
N PHE A 45 1.25 -6.85 -1.55
CA PHE A 45 2.21 -6.20 -0.64
C PHE A 45 3.65 -6.24 -1.16
N VAL A 46 3.97 -7.17 -2.06
CA VAL A 46 5.30 -7.25 -2.72
C VAL A 46 5.39 -6.24 -3.85
N VAL A 47 4.29 -6.04 -4.58
CA VAL A 47 4.23 -5.17 -5.76
C VAL A 47 4.08 -3.71 -5.38
N TYR A 48 3.31 -3.40 -4.33
CA TYR A 48 3.02 -2.02 -3.94
C TYR A 48 4.29 -1.18 -3.72
N ARG A 49 4.25 0.06 -4.23
CA ARG A 49 5.36 1.02 -4.14
C ARG A 49 4.86 2.39 -3.69
N PHE A 50 5.53 2.96 -2.69
CA PHE A 50 5.11 4.20 -2.02
C PHE A 50 6.27 5.18 -1.78
N GLY A 51 5.95 6.31 -1.14
CA GLY A 51 6.89 7.38 -0.86
C GLY A 51 7.31 8.18 -2.10
N PRO A 52 8.34 9.04 -1.97
CA PRO A 52 8.84 9.86 -3.06
C PRO A 52 9.21 9.02 -4.28
N ASP A 53 8.69 9.40 -5.45
CA ASP A 53 8.89 8.70 -6.72
C ASP A 53 8.57 7.19 -6.68
N ARG A 54 7.75 6.73 -5.73
CA ARG A 54 7.42 5.30 -5.53
C ARG A 54 8.66 4.42 -5.36
N ARG A 55 9.69 4.93 -4.67
CA ARG A 55 10.96 4.20 -4.44
C ARG A 55 10.97 3.33 -3.20
N GLN A 56 9.91 3.38 -2.38
CA GLN A 56 9.79 2.57 -1.17
C GLN A 56 8.91 1.35 -1.43
N ALA A 57 9.22 0.27 -0.73
CA ALA A 57 8.54 -1.01 -0.82
C ALA A 57 8.39 -1.58 0.60
N PHE A 58 7.40 -2.46 0.81
CA PHE A 58 7.31 -3.20 2.05
C PHE A 58 8.36 -4.32 2.10
N GLU A 59 8.94 -4.54 3.27
CA GLU A 59 9.64 -5.76 3.64
C GLU A 59 8.58 -6.79 4.06
N VAL A 60 8.30 -7.75 3.17
CA VAL A 60 7.29 -8.79 3.41
C VAL A 60 7.94 -9.99 4.08
N LEU A 61 7.46 -10.31 5.28
CA LEU A 61 7.80 -11.51 6.05
C LEU A 61 6.71 -12.57 5.82
N ARG A 62 7.11 -13.83 5.65
CA ARG A 62 6.22 -14.97 5.39
C ARG A 62 6.55 -16.13 6.31
#